data_AF-A0A8J8K2T8-F1
#
_entry.id   AF-A0A8J8K2T8-F1
#
_cell.length_a   1.000
_cell.length_b   1.000
_cell.length_c   1.000
_cell.angle_alpha   90.00
_cell.angle_beta   90.00
_cell.angle_gamma   90.00
#
_symmetry.space_group_name_H-M   'P 1'
#
loop_
_entity.id
_entity.type
_entity.pdbx_description
1 polymer ?
#
loop_
_entity_poly.entity_id
_entity_poly.type
_entity_poly.pdbx_seq_one_letter_code
_entity_poly.pdbx_strand_id
1 'polypeptide(L)'
;MSRRLTHIAGGLFFGLPVVGLVYYFFAEEFSYFRLVLIIGISIVCVFTGAIFPDIIERPTNPDHRGLFHSWFMLSLIFISAFIICFVIIPRYGEKLFPYPVFGFFLGYLSHLLLDSTTKSSLR
;
A
#
# COMPACT_ATOMS: atom_id res chain seq x y z
N MET A 1 -10.51 -14.55 14.07
CA MET A 1 -9.58 -13.43 13.78
C MET A 1 -10.41 -12.27 13.25
N SER A 2 -10.21 -11.02 13.71
CA SER A 2 -10.98 -9.88 13.20
C SER A 2 -10.60 -9.62 11.73
N ARG A 3 -11.56 -9.17 10.90
CA ARG A 3 -11.34 -8.94 9.46
C ARG A 3 -10.15 -8.02 9.17
N ARG A 4 -9.99 -6.97 9.99
CA ARG A 4 -8.83 -6.06 9.97
C ARG A 4 -7.51 -6.78 10.20
N LEU A 5 -7.44 -7.73 11.13
CA LEU A 5 -6.22 -8.51 11.36
C LEU A 5 -5.85 -9.38 10.15
N THR A 6 -6.84 -9.90 9.42
CA THR A 6 -6.60 -10.64 8.17
C THR A 6 -6.03 -9.75 7.09
N HIS A 7 -6.56 -8.53 6.93
CA HIS A 7 -6.06 -7.57 5.94
C HIS A 7 -4.66 -7.06 6.29
N ILE A 8 -4.40 -6.77 7.56
CA ILE A 8 -3.06 -6.41 8.05
C ILE A 8 -2.08 -7.57 7.80
N ALA A 9 -2.44 -8.80 8.15
CA ALA A 9 -1.59 -9.96 7.95
C ALA A 9 -1.30 -10.20 6.46
N GLY A 10 -2.31 -10.05 5.59
CA GLY A 10 -2.13 -10.10 4.14
C GLY A 10 -1.21 -9.01 3.62
N GLY A 11 -1.40 -7.77 4.06
CA GLY A 11 -0.55 -6.64 3.69
C GLY A 11 0.90 -6.88 4.06
N LEU A 12 1.17 -7.40 5.26
CA LEU A 12 2.54 -7.74 5.67
C LEU A 12 3.09 -8.92 4.86
N PHE A 13 2.29 -9.95 4.61
CA PHE A 13 2.71 -11.15 3.88
C PHE A 13 3.03 -10.87 2.41
N PHE A 14 2.24 -10.05 1.73
CA PHE A 14 2.44 -9.70 0.32
C PHE A 14 3.33 -8.46 0.14
N GLY A 15 3.22 -7.48 1.03
CA GLY A 15 3.92 -6.19 0.92
C GLY A 15 5.38 -6.26 1.33
N LEU A 16 5.73 -6.94 2.43
CA LEU A 16 7.11 -6.96 2.93
C LEU A 16 8.10 -7.64 1.97
N PRO A 17 7.79 -8.79 1.33
CA PRO A 17 8.71 -9.41 0.39
C PRO A 17 8.96 -8.53 -0.84
N VAL A 18 7.93 -7.84 -1.35
CA VAL A 18 8.07 -6.96 -2.51
C VAL A 18 8.87 -5.71 -2.15
N VAL A 19 8.62 -5.13 -0.97
CA VAL A 19 9.43 -4.04 -0.43
C VAL A 19 10.89 -4.48 -0.29
N GLY A 20 11.15 -5.65 0.29
CA GLY A 20 12.50 -6.22 0.42
C GLY A 20 13.18 -6.50 -0.93
N LEU A 21 12.44 -7.00 -1.92
CA LEU A 21 12.93 -7.26 -3.27
C LEU A 21 13.32 -5.96 -3.98
N VAL A 22 12.46 -4.95 -3.92
CA VAL A 22 12.77 -3.63 -4.49
C VAL A 22 14.03 -3.07 -3.82
N TYR A 23 14.16 -3.15 -2.51
CA TYR A 23 15.38 -2.69 -1.84
C TYR A 23 16.62 -3.48 -2.20
N TYR A 24 16.52 -4.80 -2.37
CA TYR A 24 17.66 -5.61 -2.83
C TYR A 24 18.24 -5.08 -4.15
N PHE A 25 17.39 -4.68 -5.10
CA PHE A 25 17.83 -4.15 -6.39
C PHE A 25 18.42 -2.74 -6.33
N PHE A 26 18.16 -1.96 -5.27
CA PHE A 26 18.61 -0.57 -5.13
C PHE A 26 19.52 -0.35 -3.91
N ALA A 27 19.93 -1.41 -3.20
CA ALA A 27 20.67 -1.31 -1.95
C ALA A 27 22.02 -0.61 -2.10
N GLU A 28 22.64 -0.71 -3.28
CA GLU A 28 23.94 -0.07 -3.57
C GLU A 28 23.83 1.47 -3.69
N GLU A 29 22.63 2.02 -3.91
CA GLU A 29 22.42 3.47 -4.05
C GLU A 29 22.25 4.21 -2.70
N PHE A 30 22.12 3.47 -1.59
CA PHE A 30 21.76 4.06 -0.29
C PHE A 30 22.77 3.73 0.81
N SER A 31 23.01 4.70 1.70
CA SER A 31 23.68 4.41 2.96
C SER A 31 22.80 3.51 3.84
N TYR A 32 23.43 2.72 4.71
CA TYR A 32 22.72 1.83 5.64
C TYR A 32 21.63 2.56 6.45
N PHE A 33 21.94 3.76 6.96
CA PHE A 33 20.96 4.58 7.67
C PHE A 33 19.73 4.92 6.82
N ARG A 34 19.95 5.34 5.56
CA ARG A 34 18.85 5.62 4.64
C ARG A 34 18.05 4.36 4.36
N LEU A 35 18.72 3.23 4.10
CA LEU A 35 18.04 1.96 3.86
C LEU A 35 17.09 1.57 5.00
N VAL A 36 17.57 1.63 6.25
CA VAL A 36 16.75 1.34 7.44
C VAL A 36 15.57 2.30 7.55
N LEU A 37 15.78 3.59 7.29
CA LEU A 37 14.71 4.60 7.32
C LEU A 37 13.63 4.29 6.29
N ILE A 38 14.00 4.06 5.02
CA ILE A 38 13.02 3.86 3.95
C ILE A 38 12.29 2.52 4.15
N ILE A 39 12.97 1.45 4.61
CA ILE A 39 12.31 0.19 5.00
C ILE A 39 11.30 0.46 6.11
N GLY A 40 11.69 1.14 7.19
CA GLY A 40 10.81 1.45 8.31
C GLY A 40 9.55 2.20 7.86
N ILE A 41 9.71 3.23 7.03
CA ILE A 41 8.59 4.00 6.49
C ILE A 41 7.74 3.13 5.55
N SER A 42 8.33 2.33 4.67
CA SER A 42 7.60 1.42 3.78
C SER A 42 6.72 0.44 4.55
N ILE A 43 7.19 -0.11 5.67
CA ILE A 43 6.39 -1.00 6.53
C ILE A 43 5.14 -0.28 7.06
N VAL A 44 5.33 0.94 7.57
CA VAL A 44 4.22 1.78 8.05
C VAL A 44 3.24 2.09 6.92
N CYS A 45 3.74 2.38 5.72
CA CYS A 45 2.90 2.63 4.55
C CYS A 45 2.12 1.38 4.12
N VAL A 46 2.73 0.19 4.10
CA VAL A 46 2.05 -1.09 3.84
C VAL A 46 0.91 -1.29 4.83
N PHE A 47 1.18 -1.13 6.13
CA PHE A 47 0.17 -1.25 7.16
C PHE A 47 -0.98 -0.26 6.93
N THR A 48 -0.65 1.00 6.68
CA THR A 48 -1.62 2.07 6.45
C THR A 48 -2.49 1.76 5.23
N GLY A 49 -1.89 1.35 4.11
CA GLY A 49 -2.63 0.99 2.89
C GLY A 49 -3.54 -0.21 3.08
N ALA A 50 -3.12 -1.21 3.86
CA ALA A 50 -3.92 -2.40 4.14
C ALA A 50 -5.15 -2.14 5.00
N ILE A 51 -5.20 -1.03 5.74
CA ILE A 51 -6.37 -0.66 6.58
C ILE A 51 -7.11 0.57 6.05
N PHE A 52 -6.53 1.27 5.08
CA PHE A 52 -7.07 2.53 4.57
C PHE A 52 -8.53 2.42 4.10
N PRO A 53 -8.93 1.40 3.32
CA PRO A 53 -10.33 1.24 2.93
C PRO A 53 -11.27 1.12 4.13
N ASP A 54 -10.91 0.28 5.11
CA ASP A 54 -11.70 0.04 6.34
C ASP A 54 -11.74 1.24 7.30
N ILE A 55 -10.84 2.21 7.16
CA ILE A 55 -10.85 3.47 7.92
C ILE A 55 -11.88 4.42 7.31
N ILE A 56 -11.86 4.56 5.99
CA ILE A 56 -12.71 5.50 5.26
C ILE A 56 -14.14 4.97 5.15
N GLU A 57 -14.29 3.72 4.72
CA GLU A 57 -15.55 2.99 4.70
C GLU A 57 -15.49 1.98 5.84
N ARG A 58 -16.18 2.24 6.96
CA ARG A 58 -16.10 1.36 8.15
C ARG A 58 -16.91 0.08 7.98
N PRO A 59 -16.41 -1.10 8.44
CA PRO A 59 -17.11 -2.40 8.30
C PRO A 59 -18.52 -2.46 8.91
N THR A 60 -18.85 -1.51 9.78
CA THR A 60 -20.16 -1.38 10.43
C THR A 60 -21.20 -0.69 9.55
N ASN A 61 -20.80 -0.06 8.44
CA ASN A 61 -21.72 0.57 7.49
C ASN A 61 -22.31 -0.50 6.56
N PRO A 62 -23.64 -0.57 6.36
CA PRO A 62 -24.24 -1.43 5.33
C PRO A 62 -23.62 -1.22 3.93
N ASP A 63 -23.17 -0.01 3.61
CA ASP A 63 -22.54 0.34 2.33
C ASP A 63 -21.00 0.25 2.37
N HIS A 64 -20.44 -0.65 3.19
CA HIS A 64 -18.99 -0.80 3.43
C HIS A 64 -18.12 -1.02 2.19
N ARG A 65 -18.69 -1.44 1.07
CA ARG A 65 -17.94 -1.80 -0.15
C ARG A 65 -18.22 -0.82 -1.29
N GLY A 66 -18.06 0.45 -0.97
CA GLY A 66 -18.30 1.54 -1.89
C GLY A 66 -17.09 1.79 -2.78
N LEU A 67 -16.76 3.06 -2.91
CA LEU A 67 -15.76 3.57 -3.81
C LEU A 67 -14.34 3.15 -3.38
N PHE A 68 -14.04 3.14 -2.07
CA PHE A 68 -12.72 2.77 -1.54
C PHE A 68 -12.46 1.26 -1.51
N HIS A 69 -13.45 0.44 -1.80
CA HIS A 69 -13.27 -1.00 -2.04
C HIS A 69 -13.28 -1.36 -3.53
N SER A 70 -13.09 -0.37 -4.41
CA SER A 70 -13.06 -0.57 -5.86
C SER A 70 -11.63 -0.58 -6.43
N TRP A 71 -11.41 -1.42 -7.44
CA TRP A 71 -10.18 -1.43 -8.25
C TRP A 71 -9.94 -0.11 -8.98
N PHE A 72 -11.03 0.59 -9.33
CA PHE A 72 -10.95 1.91 -9.95
C PHE A 72 -10.29 2.94 -9.02
N MET A 73 -10.69 2.99 -7.74
CA MET A 73 -10.10 3.92 -6.79
C MET A 73 -8.62 3.62 -6.52
N LEU A 74 -8.26 2.33 -6.37
CA LEU A 74 -6.85 1.93 -6.28
C LEU A 74 -6.04 2.46 -7.47
N SER A 75 -6.59 2.29 -8.68
CA SER A 75 -5.92 2.72 -9.92
C SER A 75 -5.77 4.25 -10.00
N LEU A 76 -6.80 5.00 -9.58
CA LEU A 76 -6.76 6.45 -9.56
C LEU A 76 -5.69 6.96 -8.60
N ILE A 77 -5.65 6.44 -7.37
CA ILE A 77 -4.65 6.81 -6.36
C ILE A 77 -3.26 6.43 -6.87
N PHE A 78 -3.10 5.26 -7.50
CA PHE A 78 -1.82 4.82 -8.09
C PHE A 78 -1.32 5.78 -9.16
N ILE A 79 -2.16 6.14 -10.12
CA ILE A 79 -1.78 7.06 -11.19
C ILE A 79 -1.42 8.44 -10.62
N SER A 80 -2.22 8.97 -9.68
CA SER A 80 -1.93 10.25 -9.04
C SER A 80 -0.58 10.22 -8.31
N ALA A 81 -0.33 9.18 -7.52
CA ALA A 81 0.91 9.04 -6.78
C ALA A 81 2.12 8.81 -7.71
N PHE A 82 1.94 8.06 -8.80
CA PHE A 82 2.96 7.87 -9.82
C PHE A 82 3.35 9.21 -10.47
N ILE A 83 2.37 10.01 -10.87
CA ILE A 83 2.62 11.34 -11.44
C ILE A 83 3.39 12.21 -10.43
N ILE A 84 2.96 12.24 -9.17
CA ILE A 84 3.64 13.02 -8.14
C ILE A 84 5.08 12.55 -7.94
N CYS A 85 5.29 11.25 -7.76
CA CYS A 85 6.60 10.70 -7.39
C CYS A 85 7.60 10.63 -8.55
N PHE A 86 7.14 10.47 -9.79
CA PHE A 86 8.00 10.25 -10.95
C PHE A 86 8.03 11.41 -11.95
N VAL A 87 7.03 12.30 -11.93
CA VAL A 87 6.96 13.43 -12.86
C VAL A 87 7.21 14.76 -12.16
N ILE A 88 6.61 14.97 -10.98
CA ILE A 88 6.67 16.25 -10.26
C ILE A 88 7.89 16.30 -9.35
N ILE A 89 8.02 15.37 -8.40
CA ILE A 89 9.08 15.37 -7.37
C ILE A 89 10.50 15.28 -7.93
N PRO A 90 10.80 14.44 -8.95
CA PRO A 90 12.18 14.31 -9.44
C PRO A 90 12.72 15.59 -10.07
N ARG A 91 11.85 16.53 -10.49
CA ARG A 91 12.25 17.88 -10.91
C ARG A 91 12.91 18.68 -9.78
N TYR A 92 12.72 18.26 -8.54
CA TYR A 92 13.28 18.87 -7.33
C TYR A 92 14.46 18.06 -6.74
N GLY A 93 14.93 17.00 -7.43
CA GLY A 93 16.20 16.33 -7.12
C GLY A 93 16.15 15.20 -6.08
N GLU A 94 15.00 14.90 -5.49
CA GLU A 94 14.89 13.82 -4.49
C GLU A 94 14.35 12.51 -5.08
N LYS A 95 15.16 11.44 -4.97
CA LYS A 95 14.84 10.08 -5.48
C LYS A 95 14.24 9.14 -4.44
N LEU A 96 14.14 9.57 -3.18
CA LEU A 96 13.76 8.69 -2.05
C LEU A 96 12.25 8.44 -1.93
N PHE A 97 11.42 9.26 -2.57
CA PHE A 97 9.98 9.30 -2.34
C PHE A 97 9.13 8.14 -2.90
N PRO A 98 9.51 7.40 -3.96
CA PRO A 98 8.58 6.42 -4.54
C PRO A 98 8.42 5.15 -3.69
N TYR A 99 9.42 4.75 -2.90
CA TYR A 99 9.40 3.44 -2.22
C TYR A 99 8.34 3.32 -1.11
N PRO A 100 8.14 4.31 -0.21
CA PRO A 100 7.06 4.25 0.76
C PRO A 100 5.67 4.23 0.11
N VAL A 101 5.52 5.00 -0.98
CA VAL A 101 4.29 5.08 -1.76
C VAL A 101 3.91 3.74 -2.36
N PHE A 102 4.88 2.99 -2.92
CA PHE A 102 4.63 1.60 -3.34
C PHE A 102 4.22 0.69 -2.18
N GLY A 103 4.80 0.88 -0.99
CA GLY A 103 4.38 0.15 0.21
C GLY A 103 2.89 0.32 0.48
N PHE A 104 2.38 1.56 0.45
CA PHE A 104 0.95 1.83 0.59
C PHE A 104 0.10 1.09 -0.44
N PHE A 105 0.50 1.11 -1.71
CA PHE A 105 -0.23 0.41 -2.77
C PHE A 105 -0.26 -1.09 -2.59
N LEU A 106 0.84 -1.70 -2.15
CA LEU A 106 0.88 -3.13 -1.88
C LEU A 106 -0.05 -3.52 -0.73
N GLY A 107 -0.09 -2.70 0.32
CA GLY A 107 -1.05 -2.84 1.40
C GLY A 107 -2.49 -2.81 0.90
N TYR A 108 -2.85 -1.76 0.14
CA TYR A 108 -4.21 -1.60 -0.39
C TYR A 108 -4.57 -2.70 -1.40
N LEU A 109 -3.66 -3.04 -2.32
CA LEU A 109 -3.83 -4.15 -3.25
C LEU A 109 -4.13 -5.46 -2.51
N SER A 110 -3.36 -5.77 -1.47
CA SER A 110 -3.59 -6.97 -0.66
C SER A 110 -4.97 -6.99 0.01
N HIS A 111 -5.44 -5.82 0.46
CA HIS A 111 -6.78 -5.67 1.04
C HIS A 111 -7.85 -6.03 0.01
N LEU A 112 -7.79 -5.45 -1.19
CA LEU A 112 -8.76 -5.73 -2.26
C LEU A 112 -8.71 -7.20 -2.72
N LEU A 113 -7.52 -7.80 -2.79
CA LEU A 113 -7.36 -9.21 -3.13
C LEU A 113 -8.03 -10.11 -2.09
N LEU A 114 -7.81 -9.84 -0.80
CA LEU A 114 -8.45 -10.59 0.28
C LEU A 114 -9.98 -10.42 0.26
N ASP A 115 -10.45 -9.21 -0.04
CA ASP A 115 -11.88 -8.92 -0.18
C ASP A 115 -12.51 -9.62 -1.40
N SER A 116 -11.77 -9.80 -2.49
CA SER A 116 -12.21 -10.52 -3.69
C SER A 116 -12.26 -12.04 -3.51
N THR A 117 -11.48 -12.59 -2.58
CA THR A 117 -11.41 -14.04 -2.29
C THR A 117 -12.35 -14.45 -1.17
N THR A 118 -12.86 -13.50 -0.38
CA THR A 118 -13.89 -13.77 0.62
C THR A 118 -15.29 -13.70 -0.02
N LYS A 119 -16.00 -14.85 -0.03
CA LYS A 119 -17.36 -15.00 -0.60
C LYS A 119 -18.44 -14.07 -0.01
N SER A 120 -18.14 -13.20 0.95
CA SER A 120 -19.13 -12.35 1.63
C SER A 120 -19.43 -11.01 0.95
N SER A 121 -19.25 -10.87 -0.36
CA SER A 121 -19.86 -9.76 -1.11
C SER A 121 -20.18 -10.07 -2.56
N LEU A 122 -21.37 -10.59 -2.74
CA LEU A 122 -22.34 -10.04 -3.68
C LEU A 122 -23.65 -10.02 -2.88
N ARG A 123 -23.92 -8.93 -2.17
CA ARG A 123 -25.27 -8.51 -1.80
C ARG A 123 -25.39 -7.06 -2.24
#